data_AF-A0A925ZUL0-F1
#
_entry.id   AF-A0A925ZUL0-F1
#
_cell.length_a   1.000
_cell.length_b   1.000
_cell.length_c   1.000
_cell.angle_alpha   90.00
_cell.angle_beta   90.00
_cell.angle_gamma   90.00
#
_symmetry.space_group_name_H-M   'P 1'
#
loop_
_entity.id
_entity.type
_entity.pdbx_description
1 polymer ?
#
loop_
_entity_poly.entity_id
_entity_poly.type
_entity_poly.pdbx_seq_one_letter_code
_entity_poly.pdbx_strand_id
1 'polypeptide(L)' 'MEGSEAQYRCEGCGQISRRSQIVTGAWGDPCCPACGSAHLARHRTRMQKIFGAYFLFKVY' A
#
# COMPACT_ATOMS: atom_id res chain seq x y z
N MET A 1 16.88 7.94 -9.12
CA MET A 1 15.71 8.24 -8.26
C MET A 1 15.02 6.93 -7.97
N GLU A 2 15.31 6.30 -6.83
CA GLU A 2 14.54 5.14 -6.34
C GLU A 2 13.11 5.61 -6.08
N GLY A 3 12.21 5.29 -7.00
CA GLY A 3 10.78 5.53 -6.82
C GLY A 3 10.35 4.80 -5.56
N SER A 4 9.90 5.53 -4.55
CA SER A 4 9.37 4.96 -3.31
C SER A 4 8.20 4.05 -3.65
N GLU A 5 8.45 2.74 -3.74
CA GLU A 5 7.42 1.77 -4.10
C GLU A 5 6.21 1.92 -3.18
N ALA A 6 5.02 1.82 -3.78
CA ALA A 6 3.78 1.84 -3.01
C ALA A 6 3.80 0.71 -1.97
N GLN A 7 3.57 1.08 -0.71
CA GLN A 7 3.44 0.15 0.39
C GLN A 7 1.96 -0.20 0.59
N TYR A 8 1.70 -1.43 0.97
CA TYR A 8 0.37 -1.96 1.26
C TYR A 8 0.39 -2.64 2.61
N ARG A 9 -0.64 -2.40 3.41
CA ARG A 9 -0.84 -3.02 4.71
C ARG A 9 -1.96 -4.04 4.57
N CYS A 10 -1.69 -5.26 4.98
CA CYS A 10 -2.70 -6.29 5.13
C CYS A 10 -3.61 -5.97 6.32
N GLU A 11 -4.93 -6.03 6.15
CA GLU A 11 -5.88 -5.80 7.24
C GLU A 11 -6.04 -7.04 8.15
N GLY A 12 -5.86 -8.24 7.60
CA GLY A 12 -5.94 -9.48 8.38
C GLY A 12 -4.77 -9.69 9.35
N CYS A 13 -3.52 -9.62 8.88
CA CYS A 13 -2.33 -9.86 9.72
C CYS A 13 -1.54 -8.60 10.08
N GLY A 14 -1.91 -7.43 9.55
CA GLY A 14 -1.22 -6.17 9.82
C GLY A 14 0.11 -5.98 9.08
N GLN A 15 0.60 -6.99 8.36
CA GLN A 15 1.89 -6.95 7.67
C GLN A 15 1.93 -5.85 6.61
N ILE A 16 3.05 -5.12 6.54
CA ILE A 16 3.30 -4.09 5.53
C ILE A 16 4.24 -4.69 4.47
N SER A 17 3.80 -4.70 3.21
CA SER A 17 4.55 -5.23 2.08
C SER A 17 4.62 -4.19 0.96
N ARG A 18 5.71 -4.21 0.19
CA ARG A 18 5.84 -3.36 -1.00
C ARG A 18 5.12 -4.00 -2.18
N ARG A 19 4.78 -3.21 -3.21
CA ARG A 19 4.15 -3.73 -4.43
C ARG A 19 4.89 -4.92 -5.05
N SER A 20 6.22 -4.87 -5.07
CA SER A 20 7.11 -5.93 -5.56
C SER A 20 7.04 -7.23 -4.75
N GLN A 21 6.55 -7.18 -3.51
CA GLN A 21 6.47 -8.32 -2.59
C GLN A 21 5.07 -8.92 -2.49
N ILE A 22 4.07 -8.32 -3.16
CA ILE A 22 2.70 -8.83 -3.16
C ILE A 22 2.65 -10.08 -4.04
N VAL A 23 2.06 -11.15 -3.52
CA VAL A 23 1.83 -12.38 -4.27
C VAL A 23 0.46 -12.32 -4.93
N THR A 24 0.31 -12.92 -6.10
CA THR A 24 -1.00 -13.06 -6.76
C THR A 24 -1.62 -14.40 -6.37
N GLY A 25 -2.89 -14.36 -5.98
CA GLY A 25 -3.70 -15.55 -5.73
C GLY A 25 -4.08 -16.28 -7.03
N ALA A 26 -4.75 -17.42 -6.90
CA ALA A 26 -5.19 -18.25 -8.04
C ALA A 26 -6.12 -17.51 -9.02
N TRP A 27 -6.82 -16.49 -8.55
CA TRP A 27 -7.72 -15.64 -9.32
C TRP A 27 -7.05 -14.37 -9.87
N GLY A 28 -5.74 -14.20 -9.65
CA GLY A 28 -4.99 -13.00 -10.05
C GLY A 28 -5.10 -11.83 -9.07
N ASP A 29 -5.82 -11.98 -7.96
CA ASP A 29 -5.94 -10.94 -6.94
C ASP A 29 -4.63 -10.74 -6.18
N PRO A 30 -4.27 -9.49 -5.82
CA PRO A 30 -3.15 -9.22 -4.94
C PRO A 30 -3.45 -9.74 -3.54
N CYS A 31 -2.60 -10.63 -3.05
CA CYS A 31 -2.69 -11.26 -1.73
C CYS A 31 -1.47 -10.93 -0.86
N CYS A 32 -1.70 -10.87 0.44
CA CYS A 32 -0.63 -10.69 1.41
C CYS A 32 0.35 -11.87 1.36
N PRO A 33 1.67 -11.64 1.26
CA PRO A 33 2.65 -12.71 1.21
C PRO A 33 2.77 -13.50 2.52
N ALA A 34 2.32 -12.93 3.65
CA ALA A 34 2.43 -13.58 4.96
C ALA A 34 1.24 -14.49 5.30
N CYS A 35 0.02 -14.08 4.96
CA CYS A 35 -1.20 -14.79 5.36
C CYS A 35 -2.11 -15.18 4.19
N GLY A 36 -1.79 -14.78 2.96
CA GLY A 36 -2.60 -15.06 1.78
C GLY A 36 -3.89 -14.26 1.65
N SER A 37 -4.21 -13.35 2.57
CA SER A 37 -5.46 -12.59 2.50
C SER A 37 -5.43 -11.57 1.35
N ALA A 38 -6.54 -11.44 0.61
CA ALA A 38 -6.71 -10.42 -0.43
C ALA A 38 -7.01 -9.01 0.13
N HIS A 39 -7.18 -8.87 1.45
CA HIS A 39 -7.49 -7.60 2.11
C HIS A 39 -6.23 -6.74 2.31
N LEU A 40 -5.81 -6.06 1.25
CA LEU A 40 -4.67 -5.14 1.25
C LEU A 40 -5.13 -3.69 1.11
N ALA A 41 -4.83 -2.86 2.10
CA ALA A 41 -5.05 -1.42 2.06
C ALA A 41 -3.75 -0.69 1.71
N ARG A 42 -3.81 0.37 0.89
CA ARG A 42 -2.61 1.15 0.56
C ARG A 42 -2.10 1.89 1.81
N HIS A 43 -0.88 1.58 2.22
CA HIS A 43 -0.22 2.25 3.33
C HIS A 43 0.44 3.54 2.85
N ARG A 44 -0.03 4.67 3.39
CA ARG A 44 0.59 5.99 3.18
C ARG A 44 1.20 6.46 4.49
N THR A 45 2.45 6.88 4.44
CA THR A 45 3.11 7.45 5.62
C THR A 45 2.42 8.77 6.02
N ARG A 46 2.59 9.17 7.29
CA ARG A 46 2.03 10.43 7.80
C ARG A 46 2.49 11.62 6.96
N MET A 47 3.76 11.64 6.54
CA MET A 47 4.29 12.68 5.65
C MET A 47 3.60 12.68 4.28
N GLN A 48 3.39 11.52 3.65
CA GLN A 48 2.68 11.45 2.36
C GLN A 48 1.24 11.95 2.45
N LYS A 49 0.56 11.70 3.59
CA LYS A 49 -0.77 12.25 3.85
C LYS A 49 -0.73 13.77 3.99
N ILE A 50 0.23 14.32 4.73
CA ILE A 50 0.40 15.77 4.92
C ILE A 50 0.73 16.46 3.60
N PHE A 51 1.71 15.96 2.85
CA PHE A 51 2.05 16.51 1.53
C PHE A 51 0.88 16.43 0.56
N GLY A 52 0.17 15.30 0.52
CA GLY A 52 -1.04 15.16 -0.30
C GLY A 52 -2.10 16.20 0.05
N ALA A 53 -2.37 16.40 1.34
CA ALA A 53 -3.30 17.41 1.82
C ALA A 53 -2.85 18.85 1.47
N TYR A 54 -1.57 19.18 1.67
CA TYR A 54 -1.01 20.49 1.36
C TYR A 54 -1.12 20.84 -0.12
N PHE A 55 -0.77 19.90 -1.01
CA PHE A 55 -0.89 20.11 -2.46
C PHE A 55 -2.35 20.17 -2.92
N LEU A 56 -3.25 19.33 -2.38
CA LEU A 56 -4.68 19.40 -2.67
C LEU A 56 -5.27 20.75 -2.27
N PHE A 57 -4.86 21.30 -1.13
CA PHE A 57 -5.36 22.59 -0.63
C PHE A 57 -4.83 23.79 -1.41
N LYS A 58 -3.68 23.68 -2.08
CA LYS A 58 -3.11 24.78 -2.88
C LYS A 58 -3.69 24.88 -4.30
N VAL A 59 -4.41 23.86 -4.75
CA VAL A 59 -5.02 23.78 -6.09
C VAL A 59 -6.48 24.28 -6.09
N TYR A 60 -7.10 24.39 -4.91
CA TYR A 60 -8.39 25.05 -4.70
C TYR A 60 -8.17 26.44 -4.09
#